data_AF-S4YBG6-F1
#
_entry.id   AF-S4YBG6-F1
#
_cell.length_a   1.000
_cell.length_b   1.000
_cell.length_c   1.000
_cell.angle_alpha   90.00
_cell.angle_beta   90.00
_cell.angle_gamma   90.00
#
_symmetry.space_group_name_H-M   'P 1'
#
loop_
_entity.id
_entity.type
_entity.pdbx_description
1 polymer ?
#
loop_
_entity_poly.entity_id
_entity_poly.type
_entity_poly.pdbx_seq_one_letter_code
_entity_poly.pdbx_strand_id
1 'polypeptide(L)'
;MASKLVTDRDKSSRAVAASAETHADEIAKGMAAELAPCLRSGEKMPDVASLVRLVARRLAADTAALVAADDAHERELADDAAPREARDEAAARLRSVLVDGRAAVDAAFGPAGLRKLRLDGAVPEDPSVLVTTGERVVGALRDAELKLPKPRRASMKLDRAALADEIAAELPALKKALAKVATEEREKEATLRAKQSAMRKSDKSFGQGAALLAASFTFAGLEDLAAKGRPSGRRPGRTAAEEDDALPVEEPTSPEPAPPLEGG
;
A
#
# COMPACT_ATOMS: atom_id res chain seq x y z
N MET A 1 -7.79 8.96 -5.11
CA MET A 1 -8.44 9.83 -4.10
C MET A 1 -7.62 9.71 -2.85
N ALA A 2 -7.30 10.81 -2.16
CA ALA A 2 -6.58 10.75 -0.90
C ALA A 2 -7.32 9.87 0.11
N SER A 3 -6.59 9.02 0.82
CA SER A 3 -7.15 8.14 1.84
C SER A 3 -7.78 8.98 2.95
N LYS A 4 -8.94 8.54 3.47
CA LYS A 4 -9.66 9.23 4.56
C LYS A 4 -8.74 9.59 5.72
N LEU A 5 -7.83 8.67 6.05
CA LEU A 5 -6.86 8.81 7.13
C LEU A 5 -5.89 10.00 6.92
N VAL A 6 -5.48 10.25 5.68
CA VAL A 6 -4.63 11.39 5.28
C VAL A 6 -5.45 12.67 5.17
N THR A 7 -6.67 12.59 4.62
CA THR A 7 -7.57 13.75 4.53
C THR A 7 -7.89 14.35 5.89
N ASP A 8 -8.15 13.53 6.90
CA ASP A 8 -8.45 14.02 8.25
C ASP A 8 -7.23 14.73 8.89
N ARG A 9 -6.01 14.19 8.68
CA ARG A 9 -4.76 14.84 9.13
C ARG A 9 -4.53 16.17 8.44
N ASP A 10 -4.79 16.22 7.14
CA ASP A 10 -4.68 17.44 6.35
C ASP A 10 -5.65 18.52 6.84
N LYS A 11 -6.90 18.16 7.13
CA LYS A 11 -7.87 19.10 7.73
C LYS A 11 -7.38 19.66 9.07
N SER A 12 -6.99 18.78 9.99
CA SER A 12 -6.44 19.18 11.30
C SER A 12 -5.22 20.10 11.16
N SER A 13 -4.27 19.71 10.31
CA SER A 13 -3.04 20.48 10.10
C SER A 13 -3.32 21.86 9.50
N ARG A 14 -4.19 21.94 8.49
CA ARG A 14 -4.62 23.22 7.90
C ARG A 14 -5.33 24.11 8.90
N ALA A 15 -6.22 23.56 9.73
CA ALA A 15 -6.92 24.33 10.74
C ALA A 15 -5.95 24.94 11.77
N VAL A 16 -5.02 24.14 12.31
CA VAL A 16 -4.01 24.59 13.27
C VAL A 16 -3.06 25.61 12.65
N ALA A 17 -2.55 25.34 11.44
CA ALA A 17 -1.64 26.25 10.74
C ALA A 17 -2.31 27.60 10.42
N ALA A 18 -3.55 27.59 9.93
CA ALA A 18 -4.29 28.82 9.64
C ALA A 18 -4.55 29.64 10.91
N SER A 19 -4.91 28.99 12.02
CA SER A 19 -5.09 29.66 13.31
C SER A 19 -3.78 30.31 13.78
N ALA A 20 -2.66 29.60 13.66
CA ALA A 20 -1.34 30.12 14.03
C ALA A 20 -0.93 31.32 13.17
N GLU A 21 -1.15 31.27 11.86
CA GLU A 21 -0.83 32.38 10.96
C GLU A 21 -1.68 33.62 11.24
N THR A 22 -2.97 33.42 11.49
CA THR A 22 -3.94 34.50 11.76
C THR A 22 -3.60 35.26 13.05
N HIS A 23 -3.22 34.54 14.10
CA HIS A 23 -3.03 35.09 15.43
C HIS A 23 -1.56 35.27 15.84
N ALA A 24 -0.61 35.13 14.91
CA ALA A 24 0.82 35.19 15.21
C ALA A 24 1.24 36.50 15.91
N ASP A 25 0.70 37.64 15.48
CA ASP A 25 1.03 38.95 16.06
C ASP A 25 0.35 39.16 17.42
N GLU A 26 -0.86 38.64 17.60
CA GLU A 26 -1.57 38.65 18.87
C GLU A 26 -0.85 37.79 19.92
N ILE A 27 -0.39 36.60 19.52
CA ILE A 27 0.47 35.74 20.33
C ILE A 27 1.74 36.47 20.74
N ALA A 28 2.43 37.10 19.79
CA ALA A 28 3.66 37.82 20.06
C ALA A 28 3.44 38.99 21.04
N LYS A 29 2.33 39.71 20.90
CA LYS A 29 1.94 40.79 21.81
C LYS A 29 1.65 40.26 23.22
N GLY A 30 0.87 39.18 23.34
CA GLY A 30 0.55 38.55 24.62
C GLY A 30 1.80 38.04 25.34
N MET A 31 2.66 37.28 24.64
CA MET A 31 3.93 36.81 25.19
C MET A 31 4.87 37.97 25.59
N ALA A 32 4.91 39.05 24.81
CA ALA A 32 5.72 40.22 25.16
C ALA A 32 5.20 40.93 26.43
N ALA A 33 3.89 41.00 26.64
CA ALA A 33 3.32 41.60 27.84
C ALA A 33 3.77 40.87 29.12
N GLU A 34 3.83 39.53 29.08
CA GLU A 34 4.23 38.69 30.21
C GLU A 34 5.75 38.60 30.40
N LEU A 35 6.51 38.50 29.30
CA LEU A 35 7.94 38.16 29.36
C LEU A 35 8.87 39.37 29.27
N ALA A 36 8.43 40.51 28.73
CA ALA A 36 9.27 41.71 28.66
C ALA A 36 9.80 42.18 30.03
N PRO A 37 9.03 42.11 31.14
CA PRO A 37 9.54 42.44 32.47
C PRO A 37 10.70 41.54 32.95
N CYS A 38 10.86 40.36 32.34
CA CYS A 38 11.92 39.41 32.69
C CYS A 38 13.23 39.64 31.93
N LEU A 39 13.27 40.59 30.98
CA LEU A 39 14.47 40.89 30.19
C LEU A 39 15.57 41.52 31.05
N ARG A 40 16.81 41.08 30.83
CA ARG A 40 18.00 41.71 31.41
C ARG A 40 18.46 42.89 30.56
N SER A 41 19.32 43.73 31.14
CA SER A 41 19.91 44.87 30.43
C SER A 41 20.60 44.42 29.14
N GLY A 42 20.20 45.03 28.02
CA GLY A 42 20.73 44.72 26.68
C GLY A 42 20.00 43.59 25.94
N GLU A 43 19.08 42.86 26.58
CA GLU A 43 18.27 41.82 25.92
C GLU A 43 17.07 42.43 25.16
N LYS A 44 16.61 41.73 24.12
CA LYS A 44 15.42 42.07 23.34
C LYS A 44 14.48 40.86 23.30
N MET A 45 13.18 41.13 23.19
CA MET A 45 12.22 40.06 22.93
C MET A 45 12.56 39.33 21.61
N PRO A 46 12.51 37.98 21.58
CA PRO A 46 12.61 37.23 20.34
C PRO A 46 11.42 37.54 19.42
N ASP A 47 11.61 37.32 18.12
CA ASP A 47 10.53 37.43 17.12
C ASP A 47 9.59 36.21 17.20
N VAL A 48 8.71 36.24 18.20
CA VAL A 48 7.73 35.19 18.48
C VAL A 48 6.78 34.99 17.30
N ALA A 49 6.35 36.07 16.64
CA ALA A 49 5.41 35.99 15.52
C ALA A 49 6.04 35.21 14.35
N SER A 50 7.32 35.47 14.05
CA SER A 50 8.06 34.71 13.04
C SER A 50 8.22 33.23 13.43
N LEU A 51 8.52 32.93 14.70
CA LEU A 51 8.60 31.55 15.19
C LEU A 51 7.27 30.79 15.01
N VAL A 52 6.14 31.39 15.40
CA VAL A 52 4.80 30.82 15.22
C VAL A 52 4.51 30.51 13.74
N ARG A 53 4.80 31.47 12.85
CA ARG A 53 4.62 31.27 11.39
C ARG A 53 5.57 30.20 10.82
N LEU A 54 6.78 30.05 11.36
CA LEU A 54 7.69 28.97 10.96
C LEU A 54 7.14 27.59 11.36
N VAL A 55 6.55 27.48 12.55
CA VAL A 55 5.90 26.25 13.00
C VAL A 55 4.70 25.92 12.11
N ALA A 56 3.84 26.89 11.82
CA ALA A 56 2.70 26.72 10.92
C ALA A 56 3.12 26.25 9.52
N ARG A 57 4.12 26.90 8.91
CA ARG A 57 4.67 26.51 7.61
C ARG A 57 5.27 25.11 7.61
N ARG A 58 5.95 24.71 8.69
CA ARG A 58 6.47 23.35 8.84
C ARG A 58 5.34 22.31 8.88
N LEU A 59 4.28 22.57 9.62
CA LEU A 59 3.10 21.69 9.67
C LEU A 59 2.49 21.51 8.28
N ALA A 60 2.25 22.61 7.57
CA ALA A 60 1.71 22.60 6.21
C ALA A 60 2.63 21.83 5.25
N ALA A 61 3.95 22.07 5.30
CA ALA A 61 4.91 21.39 4.42
C ALA A 61 4.98 19.87 4.66
N ASP A 62 5.05 19.43 5.92
CA ASP A 62 5.10 18.00 6.26
C ASP A 62 3.78 17.29 5.91
N THR A 63 2.65 17.99 6.02
CA THR A 63 1.33 17.45 5.65
C THR A 63 1.16 17.37 4.14
N ALA A 64 1.60 18.39 3.40
CA ALA A 64 1.62 18.36 1.93
C ALA A 64 2.49 17.21 1.40
N ALA A 65 3.62 16.93 2.06
CA ALA A 65 4.46 15.78 1.72
C ALA A 65 3.75 14.43 1.99
N LEU A 66 2.94 14.33 3.05
CA LEU A 66 2.11 13.16 3.30
C LEU A 66 1.04 12.99 2.21
N VAL A 67 0.32 14.05 1.84
CA VAL A 67 -0.69 14.00 0.77
C VAL A 67 -0.06 13.56 -0.55
N ALA A 68 1.08 14.13 -0.93
CA ALA A 68 1.79 13.74 -2.15
C ALA A 68 2.25 12.27 -2.15
N ALA A 69 2.71 11.76 -1.00
CA ALA A 69 3.10 10.36 -0.85
C ALA A 69 1.90 9.41 -0.89
N ASP A 70 0.75 9.83 -0.35
CA ASP A 70 -0.51 9.10 -0.43
C ASP A 70 -1.00 9.00 -1.87
N ASP A 71 -1.05 10.12 -2.59
CA ASP A 71 -1.45 10.16 -4.00
C ASP A 71 -0.52 9.33 -4.90
N ALA A 72 0.79 9.29 -4.58
CA ALA A 72 1.74 8.43 -5.29
C ALA A 72 1.45 6.95 -5.06
N HIS A 73 1.11 6.56 -3.83
CA HIS A 73 0.76 5.17 -3.52
C HIS A 73 -0.58 4.77 -4.13
N GLU A 74 -1.58 5.64 -4.13
CA GLU A 74 -2.89 5.35 -4.76
C GLU A 74 -2.78 5.20 -6.27
N ARG A 75 -1.91 5.99 -6.93
CA ARG A 75 -1.61 5.83 -8.36
C ARG A 75 -0.97 4.47 -8.65
N GLU A 76 0.00 4.08 -7.84
CA GLU A 76 0.65 2.76 -7.95
C GLU A 76 -0.36 1.61 -7.79
N LEU A 77 -1.32 1.72 -6.86
CA LEU A 77 -2.36 0.70 -6.68
C LEU A 77 -3.34 0.62 -7.86
N ALA A 78 -3.57 1.72 -8.57
CA ALA A 78 -4.53 1.77 -9.66
C ALA A 78 -4.07 0.97 -10.90
N ASP A 79 -2.76 0.84 -11.10
CA ASP A 79 -2.16 0.19 -12.28
C ASP A 79 -1.83 -1.31 -12.08
N ASP A 80 -2.20 -1.88 -10.93
CA ASP A 80 -1.77 -3.21 -10.46
C ASP A 80 -2.50 -4.40 -11.14
N ALA A 81 -3.58 -4.16 -11.91
CA ALA A 81 -4.37 -5.21 -12.54
C ALA A 81 -3.73 -5.77 -13.82
N ALA A 82 -3.34 -4.89 -14.75
CA ALA A 82 -2.86 -5.28 -16.08
C ALA A 82 -1.62 -6.20 -16.07
N PRO A 83 -0.61 -6.01 -15.19
CA PRO A 83 0.52 -6.94 -15.09
C PRO A 83 0.11 -8.35 -14.64
N ARG A 84 -0.88 -8.46 -13.75
CA ARG A 84 -1.39 -9.74 -13.26
C ARG A 84 -2.21 -10.45 -14.32
N GLU A 85 -3.07 -9.73 -15.02
CA GLU A 85 -3.84 -10.26 -16.16
C GLU A 85 -2.89 -10.80 -17.24
N ALA A 86 -1.86 -10.03 -17.62
CA ALA A 86 -0.86 -10.48 -18.59
C ALA A 86 -0.10 -11.75 -18.15
N ARG A 87 0.20 -11.87 -16.84
CA ARG A 87 0.80 -13.10 -16.27
C ARG A 87 -0.16 -14.27 -16.36
N ASP A 88 -1.43 -14.06 -15.97
CA ASP A 88 -2.43 -15.13 -15.91
C ASP A 88 -2.80 -15.63 -17.30
N GLU A 89 -2.93 -14.73 -18.28
CA GLU A 89 -3.11 -15.10 -19.68
C GLU A 89 -1.91 -15.88 -20.24
N ALA A 90 -0.69 -15.43 -19.98
CA ALA A 90 0.51 -16.14 -20.43
C ALA A 90 0.67 -17.51 -19.75
N ALA A 91 0.31 -17.60 -18.47
CA ALA A 91 0.30 -18.86 -17.73
C ALA A 91 -0.75 -19.82 -18.28
N ALA A 92 -1.95 -19.32 -18.59
CA ALA A 92 -3.02 -20.11 -19.21
C ALA A 92 -2.60 -20.69 -20.56
N ARG A 93 -1.95 -19.89 -21.43
CA ARG A 93 -1.43 -20.35 -22.73
C ARG A 93 -0.39 -21.46 -22.56
N LEU A 94 0.66 -21.22 -21.77
CA LEU A 94 1.70 -22.24 -21.54
C LEU A 94 1.11 -23.51 -20.91
N ARG A 95 0.19 -23.36 -19.96
CA ARG A 95 -0.48 -24.50 -19.32
C ARG A 95 -1.29 -25.29 -20.33
N SER A 96 -2.03 -24.65 -21.24
CA SER A 96 -2.78 -25.33 -22.30
C SER A 96 -1.85 -26.19 -23.14
N VAL A 97 -0.74 -25.62 -23.66
CA VAL A 97 0.23 -26.35 -24.49
C VAL A 97 0.84 -27.53 -23.72
N LEU A 98 1.15 -27.37 -22.43
CA LEU A 98 1.68 -28.47 -21.61
C LEU A 98 0.64 -29.57 -21.34
N VAL A 99 -0.63 -29.22 -21.14
CA VAL A 99 -1.72 -30.19 -20.96
C VAL A 99 -1.95 -30.97 -22.24
N ASP A 100 -2.02 -30.31 -23.39
CA ASP A 100 -2.20 -30.93 -24.70
C ASP A 100 -1.00 -31.81 -25.07
N GLY A 101 0.22 -31.30 -24.84
CA GLY A 101 1.45 -32.06 -25.01
C GLY A 101 1.51 -33.31 -24.12
N ARG A 102 1.09 -33.19 -22.85
CA ARG A 102 0.98 -34.34 -21.94
C ARG A 102 -0.02 -35.37 -22.46
N ALA A 103 -1.19 -34.94 -22.92
CA ALA A 103 -2.20 -35.84 -23.48
C ALA A 103 -1.69 -36.57 -24.74
N ALA A 104 -0.98 -35.85 -25.63
CA ALA A 104 -0.35 -36.43 -26.82
C ALA A 104 0.73 -37.48 -26.47
N VAL A 105 1.59 -37.17 -25.50
CA VAL A 105 2.62 -38.10 -25.01
C VAL A 105 2.01 -39.33 -24.36
N ASP A 106 0.96 -39.17 -23.54
CA ASP A 106 0.30 -40.31 -22.90
C ASP A 106 -0.40 -41.22 -23.92
N ALA A 107 -1.06 -40.63 -24.92
CA ALA A 107 -1.67 -41.37 -26.01
C ALA A 107 -0.63 -42.17 -26.80
N ALA A 108 0.53 -41.56 -27.12
CA ALA A 108 1.57 -42.18 -27.94
C ALA A 108 2.43 -43.20 -27.18
N PHE A 109 2.84 -42.90 -25.94
CA PHE A 109 3.87 -43.64 -25.20
C PHE A 109 3.47 -44.08 -23.79
N GLY A 110 2.30 -43.63 -23.31
CA GLY A 110 1.79 -43.93 -21.98
C GLY A 110 2.65 -43.38 -20.82
N PRO A 111 2.45 -43.91 -19.61
CA PRO A 111 3.12 -43.43 -18.39
C PRO A 111 4.64 -43.51 -18.42
N ALA A 112 5.21 -44.42 -19.22
CA ALA A 112 6.66 -44.53 -19.38
C ALA A 112 7.24 -43.35 -20.20
N GLY A 113 6.51 -42.90 -21.24
CA GLY A 113 6.89 -41.72 -22.03
C GLY A 113 6.76 -40.44 -21.21
N LEU A 114 5.66 -40.30 -20.46
CA LEU A 114 5.45 -39.17 -19.56
C LEU A 114 6.60 -39.01 -18.56
N ARG A 115 7.03 -40.09 -17.90
CA ARG A 115 8.17 -40.06 -16.95
C ARG A 115 9.47 -39.64 -17.62
N LYS A 116 9.74 -40.11 -18.85
CA LYS A 116 10.95 -39.72 -19.59
C LYS A 116 10.96 -38.25 -19.98
N LEU A 117 9.79 -37.69 -20.32
CA LEU A 117 9.63 -36.28 -20.69
C LEU A 117 9.30 -35.37 -19.51
N ARG A 118 9.27 -35.90 -18.27
CA ARG A 118 8.97 -35.15 -17.03
C ARG A 118 7.55 -34.55 -17.01
N LEU A 119 6.60 -35.27 -17.59
CA LEU A 119 5.17 -34.91 -17.70
C LEU A 119 4.26 -35.88 -16.89
N ASP A 120 4.83 -36.67 -15.99
CA ASP A 120 4.12 -37.70 -15.23
C ASP A 120 3.22 -37.14 -14.11
N GLY A 121 3.49 -35.93 -13.63
CA GLY A 121 2.63 -35.21 -12.68
C GLY A 121 1.46 -34.47 -13.34
N ALA A 122 0.62 -33.88 -12.49
CA ALA A 122 -0.33 -32.85 -12.93
C ALA A 122 0.43 -31.62 -13.42
N VAL A 123 -0.08 -30.95 -14.45
CA VAL A 123 0.51 -29.69 -14.92
C VAL A 123 0.28 -28.61 -13.84
N PRO A 124 1.33 -27.94 -13.35
CA PRO A 124 1.21 -26.96 -12.28
C PRO A 124 0.27 -25.80 -12.62
N GLU A 125 -0.29 -25.17 -11.59
CA GLU A 125 -1.06 -23.92 -11.72
C GLU A 125 -0.21 -22.70 -11.40
N ASP A 126 0.79 -22.84 -10.53
CA ASP A 126 1.69 -21.74 -10.19
C ASP A 126 2.50 -21.30 -11.44
N PRO A 127 2.43 -20.01 -11.83
CA PRO A 127 3.10 -19.53 -13.03
C PRO A 127 4.64 -19.68 -13.01
N SER A 128 5.28 -19.57 -11.85
CA SER A 128 6.74 -19.73 -11.72
C SER A 128 7.16 -21.19 -11.88
N VAL A 129 6.38 -22.10 -11.30
CA VAL A 129 6.56 -23.55 -11.47
C VAL A 129 6.27 -23.98 -12.91
N LEU A 130 5.31 -23.33 -13.59
CA LEU A 130 5.00 -23.56 -15.01
C LEU A 130 6.19 -23.27 -15.92
N VAL A 131 6.87 -22.13 -15.73
CA VAL A 131 8.10 -21.80 -16.50
C VAL A 131 9.15 -22.89 -16.32
N THR A 132 9.43 -23.25 -15.05
CA THR A 132 10.45 -24.25 -14.72
C THR A 132 10.11 -25.62 -15.32
N THR A 133 8.83 -25.99 -15.29
CA THR A 133 8.33 -27.24 -15.90
C THR A 133 8.48 -27.19 -17.41
N GLY A 134 8.04 -26.12 -18.07
CA GLY A 134 8.15 -25.94 -19.51
C GLY A 134 9.59 -26.04 -20.02
N GLU A 135 10.54 -25.38 -19.35
CA GLU A 135 11.97 -25.47 -19.70
C GLU A 135 12.53 -26.89 -19.59
N ARG A 136 12.17 -27.61 -18.53
CA ARG A 136 12.60 -29.01 -18.33
C ARG A 136 12.03 -29.93 -19.40
N VAL A 137 10.78 -29.72 -19.79
CA VAL A 137 10.11 -30.49 -20.84
C VAL A 137 10.74 -30.18 -22.21
N VAL A 138 10.97 -28.90 -22.53
CA VAL A 138 11.69 -28.49 -23.76
C VAL A 138 13.08 -29.13 -23.81
N GLY A 139 13.83 -29.08 -22.70
CA GLY A 139 15.14 -29.73 -22.59
C GLY A 139 15.07 -31.24 -22.85
N ALA A 140 14.10 -31.93 -22.24
CA ALA A 140 13.90 -33.36 -22.46
C ALA A 140 13.43 -33.70 -23.90
N LEU A 141 12.60 -32.86 -24.51
CA LEU A 141 12.14 -33.04 -25.89
C LEU A 141 13.27 -32.87 -26.90
N ARG A 142 14.18 -31.91 -26.66
CA ARG A 142 15.34 -31.60 -27.51
C ARG A 142 16.55 -32.51 -27.27
N ASP A 143 16.57 -33.26 -26.17
CA ASP A 143 17.63 -34.22 -25.88
C ASP A 143 17.60 -35.41 -26.86
N ALA A 144 18.56 -35.44 -27.79
CA ALA A 144 18.70 -36.49 -28.80
C ALA A 144 19.13 -37.84 -28.21
N GLU A 145 19.77 -37.86 -27.04
CA GLU A 145 20.18 -39.10 -26.36
C GLU A 145 19.02 -39.74 -25.60
N LEU A 146 17.98 -38.96 -25.29
CA LEU A 146 16.79 -39.44 -24.61
C LEU A 146 15.98 -40.37 -25.51
N LYS A 147 16.06 -41.67 -25.22
CA LYS A 147 15.29 -42.72 -25.89
C LYS A 147 13.88 -42.81 -25.30
N LEU A 148 12.88 -42.50 -26.12
CA LEU A 148 11.48 -42.72 -25.77
C LEU A 148 11.10 -44.20 -25.89
N PRO A 149 10.12 -44.68 -25.11
CA PRO A 149 9.55 -46.01 -25.27
C PRO A 149 9.00 -46.24 -26.69
N LYS A 150 8.77 -47.51 -27.05
CA LYS A 150 8.07 -47.82 -28.31
C LYS A 150 6.66 -47.22 -28.28
N PRO A 151 6.20 -46.60 -29.38
CA PRO A 151 4.82 -46.13 -29.49
C PRO A 151 3.82 -47.26 -29.21
N ARG A 152 2.69 -46.94 -28.57
CA ARG A 152 1.61 -47.89 -28.28
C ARG A 152 0.92 -48.40 -29.55
N ARG A 153 0.98 -47.62 -30.64
CA ARG A 153 0.45 -47.97 -31.96
C ARG A 153 1.47 -47.57 -33.03
N ALA A 154 1.65 -48.39 -34.05
CA ALA A 154 2.62 -48.14 -35.12
C ALA A 154 2.38 -46.84 -35.90
N SER A 155 1.12 -46.36 -35.95
CA SER A 155 0.74 -45.11 -36.60
C SER A 155 0.99 -43.86 -35.75
N MET A 156 1.27 -43.99 -34.46
CA MET A 156 1.50 -42.85 -33.58
C MET A 156 2.96 -42.40 -33.66
N LYS A 157 3.16 -41.15 -34.07
CA LYS A 157 4.45 -40.46 -34.08
C LYS A 157 4.29 -39.15 -33.33
N LEU A 158 5.25 -38.83 -32.47
CA LEU A 158 5.35 -37.52 -31.83
C LEU A 158 6.47 -36.75 -32.48
N ASP A 159 6.17 -35.58 -33.03
CA ASP A 159 7.19 -34.63 -33.42
C ASP A 159 7.70 -33.89 -32.17
N ARG A 160 8.84 -34.35 -31.66
CA ARG A 160 9.44 -33.77 -30.45
C ARG A 160 9.92 -32.35 -30.67
N ALA A 161 10.39 -32.03 -31.88
CA ALA A 161 10.90 -30.72 -32.20
C ALA A 161 9.75 -29.72 -32.25
N ALA A 162 8.67 -30.05 -32.97
CA ALA A 162 7.48 -29.21 -33.04
C ALA A 162 6.87 -28.94 -31.66
N LEU A 163 6.67 -29.96 -30.83
CA LEU A 163 6.14 -29.77 -29.47
C LEU A 163 7.09 -28.95 -28.59
N ALA A 164 8.41 -29.12 -28.73
CA ALA A 164 9.38 -28.30 -28.00
C ALA A 164 9.30 -26.84 -28.42
N ASP A 165 9.11 -26.57 -29.72
CA ASP A 165 9.03 -25.22 -30.26
C ASP A 165 7.72 -24.52 -29.85
N GLU A 166 6.59 -25.25 -29.81
CA GLU A 166 5.32 -24.76 -29.27
C GLU A 166 5.45 -24.35 -27.80
N ILE A 167 6.02 -25.20 -26.94
CA ILE A 167 6.23 -24.86 -25.52
C ILE A 167 7.22 -23.70 -25.39
N ALA A 168 8.30 -23.71 -26.18
CA ALA A 168 9.34 -22.68 -26.14
C ALA A 168 8.83 -21.31 -26.60
N ALA A 169 7.82 -21.26 -27.47
CA ALA A 169 7.22 -20.01 -27.94
C ALA A 169 6.47 -19.27 -26.83
N GLU A 170 5.86 -19.98 -25.88
CA GLU A 170 5.08 -19.36 -24.79
C GLU A 170 5.94 -18.93 -23.58
N LEU A 171 7.12 -19.54 -23.39
CA LEU A 171 8.00 -19.25 -22.25
C LEU A 171 8.42 -17.77 -22.12
N PRO A 172 8.82 -17.05 -23.20
CA PRO A 172 9.24 -15.65 -23.09
C PRO A 172 8.14 -14.72 -22.58
N ALA A 173 6.90 -14.93 -23.02
CA ALA A 173 5.77 -14.10 -22.61
C ALA A 173 5.52 -14.24 -21.11
N LEU A 174 5.49 -15.47 -20.59
CA LEU A 174 5.26 -15.71 -19.17
C LEU A 174 6.41 -15.19 -18.31
N LYS A 175 7.67 -15.41 -18.71
CA LYS A 175 8.84 -14.86 -18.00
C LYS A 175 8.81 -13.34 -17.92
N LYS A 176 8.46 -12.67 -19.03
CA LYS A 176 8.34 -11.22 -19.08
C LYS A 176 7.24 -10.72 -18.14
N ALA A 177 6.09 -11.38 -18.12
CA ALA A 177 4.98 -11.00 -17.24
C ALA A 177 5.34 -11.20 -15.76
N LEU A 178 5.99 -12.31 -15.40
CA LEU A 178 6.50 -12.55 -14.04
C LEU A 178 7.51 -11.48 -13.59
N ALA A 179 8.45 -11.11 -14.47
CA ALA A 179 9.42 -10.07 -14.17
C ALA A 179 8.73 -8.70 -13.97
N LYS A 180 7.71 -8.40 -14.77
CA LYS A 180 6.93 -7.17 -14.61
C LYS A 180 6.19 -7.15 -13.28
N VAL A 181 5.45 -8.20 -12.93
CA VAL A 181 4.77 -8.32 -11.63
C VAL A 181 5.76 -8.14 -10.46
N ALA A 182 6.93 -8.76 -10.52
CA ALA A 182 7.95 -8.61 -9.48
C ALA A 182 8.51 -7.17 -9.36
N THR A 183 8.55 -6.41 -10.47
CA THR A 183 8.92 -5.00 -10.45
C THR A 183 7.81 -4.15 -9.79
N GLU A 184 6.56 -4.35 -10.20
CA GLU A 184 5.40 -3.64 -9.64
C GLU A 184 5.27 -3.89 -8.12
N GLU A 185 5.50 -5.13 -7.66
CA GLU A 185 5.49 -5.44 -6.22
C GLU A 185 6.54 -4.64 -5.44
N ARG A 186 7.72 -4.39 -6.03
CA ARG A 186 8.77 -3.56 -5.41
C ARG A 186 8.42 -2.08 -5.44
N GLU A 187 7.83 -1.60 -6.53
CA GLU A 187 7.39 -0.21 -6.70
C GLU A 187 6.25 0.12 -5.70
N LYS A 188 5.27 -0.78 -5.57
CA LYS A 188 4.24 -0.78 -4.53
C LYS A 188 4.80 -0.77 -3.12
N GLU A 189 5.80 -1.60 -2.82
CA GLU A 189 6.43 -1.59 -1.50
C GLU A 189 7.17 -0.27 -1.23
N ALA A 190 7.86 0.28 -2.23
CA ALA A 190 8.58 1.54 -2.11
C ALA A 190 7.64 2.72 -1.84
N THR A 191 6.53 2.83 -2.58
CA THR A 191 5.53 3.88 -2.37
C THR A 191 4.84 3.74 -1.00
N LEU A 192 4.53 2.51 -0.56
CA LEU A 192 3.97 2.27 0.76
C LEU A 192 4.92 2.71 1.88
N ARG A 193 6.20 2.36 1.78
CA ARG A 193 7.24 2.78 2.75
C ARG A 193 7.38 4.30 2.79
N ALA A 194 7.33 4.96 1.63
CA ALA A 194 7.37 6.42 1.53
C ALA A 194 6.16 7.07 2.22
N LYS A 195 4.94 6.58 1.94
CA LYS A 195 3.69 7.01 2.61
C LYS A 195 3.77 6.86 4.13
N GLN A 196 4.20 5.70 4.61
CA GLN A 196 4.35 5.46 6.06
C GLN A 196 5.39 6.37 6.72
N SER A 197 6.50 6.64 6.03
CA SER A 197 7.54 7.57 6.50
C SER A 197 7.00 9.00 6.60
N ALA A 198 6.31 9.46 5.56
CA ALA A 198 5.68 10.77 5.54
C ALA A 198 4.61 10.89 6.64
N MET A 199 3.83 9.84 6.87
CA MET A 199 2.81 9.81 7.92
C MET A 199 3.42 9.96 9.31
N ARG A 200 4.47 9.19 9.63
CA ARG A 200 5.19 9.33 10.91
C ARG A 200 5.80 10.72 11.08
N LYS A 201 6.35 11.29 10.01
CA LYS A 201 6.91 12.64 10.02
C LYS A 201 5.83 13.69 10.30
N SER A 202 4.71 13.60 9.61
CA SER A 202 3.55 14.47 9.77
C SER A 202 2.95 14.35 11.18
N ASP A 203 2.76 13.14 11.70
CA ASP A 203 2.20 12.93 13.04
C ASP A 203 3.13 13.51 14.13
N LYS A 204 4.45 13.33 13.96
CA LYS A 204 5.45 13.90 14.87
C LYS A 204 5.48 15.43 14.78
N SER A 205 5.51 16.00 13.58
CA SER A 205 5.55 17.46 13.42
C SER A 205 4.26 18.10 13.91
N PHE A 206 3.11 17.49 13.64
CA PHE A 206 1.80 17.89 14.17
C PHE A 206 1.78 17.89 15.68
N GLY A 207 2.11 16.78 16.35
CA GLY A 207 2.09 16.72 17.82
C GLY A 207 2.97 17.79 18.47
N GLN A 208 4.16 18.02 17.92
CA GLN A 208 5.09 19.06 18.41
C GLN A 208 4.57 20.47 18.14
N GLY A 209 4.15 20.74 16.91
CA GLY A 209 3.69 22.07 16.48
C GLY A 209 2.39 22.46 17.15
N ALA A 210 1.40 21.58 17.16
CA ALA A 210 0.11 21.79 17.81
C ALA A 210 0.25 22.04 19.32
N ALA A 211 1.10 21.28 20.02
CA ALA A 211 1.36 21.50 21.43
C ALA A 211 2.01 22.87 21.71
N LEU A 212 3.03 23.24 20.93
CA LEU A 212 3.68 24.54 21.04
C LEU A 212 2.69 25.68 20.77
N LEU A 213 1.89 25.57 19.71
CA LEU A 213 0.91 26.57 19.32
C LEU A 213 -0.21 26.71 20.37
N ALA A 214 -0.72 25.59 20.91
CA ALA A 214 -1.70 25.62 22.00
C ALA A 214 -1.16 26.37 23.23
N ALA A 215 0.09 26.10 23.63
CA ALA A 215 0.73 26.83 24.73
C ALA A 215 0.93 28.32 24.41
N SER A 216 1.29 28.65 23.17
CA SER A 216 1.40 30.03 22.69
C SER A 216 0.07 30.77 22.73
N PHE A 217 -1.04 30.12 22.37
CA PHE A 217 -2.38 30.68 22.50
C PHE A 217 -2.74 30.95 23.97
N THR A 218 -2.44 30.01 24.87
CA THR A 218 -2.67 30.22 26.32
C THR A 218 -1.87 31.40 26.88
N PHE A 219 -0.60 31.55 26.50
CA PHE A 219 0.20 32.72 26.90
C PHE A 219 -0.38 34.06 26.41
N ALA A 220 -1.18 34.02 25.35
CA ALA A 220 -1.78 35.20 24.74
C ALA A 220 -3.19 35.50 25.25
N GLY A 221 -3.74 34.69 26.18
CA GLY A 221 -5.13 34.80 26.62
C GLY A 221 -6.13 34.37 25.54
N LEU A 222 -5.75 33.43 24.68
CA LEU A 222 -6.55 32.88 23.59
C LEU A 222 -6.98 31.44 23.90
N GLU A 223 -7.65 31.22 25.04
CA GLU A 223 -7.96 29.89 25.58
C GLU A 223 -8.82 29.04 24.64
N ASP A 224 -9.80 29.65 23.96
CA ASP A 224 -10.66 28.95 23.00
C ASP A 224 -9.85 28.37 21.83
N LEU A 225 -8.85 29.10 21.34
CA LEU A 225 -7.96 28.65 20.27
C LEU A 225 -6.97 27.59 20.77
N ALA A 226 -6.48 27.75 22.00
CA ALA A 226 -5.63 26.76 22.64
C ALA A 226 -6.34 25.40 22.77
N ALA A 227 -7.61 25.39 23.17
CA ALA A 227 -8.42 24.19 23.28
C ALA A 227 -8.62 23.50 21.92
N LYS A 228 -8.99 24.26 20.89
CA LYS A 228 -9.21 23.73 19.53
C LYS A 228 -7.93 23.19 18.88
N GLY A 229 -6.79 23.83 19.12
CA GLY A 229 -5.50 23.46 18.53
C GLY A 229 -4.77 22.32 19.26
N ARG A 230 -5.28 21.85 20.39
CA ARG A 230 -4.58 20.84 21.22
C ARG A 230 -4.48 19.50 20.47
N PRO A 231 -3.30 18.85 20.42
CA PRO A 231 -3.17 17.54 19.79
C PRO A 231 -3.95 16.46 20.55
N SER A 232 -4.58 15.54 19.81
CA SER A 232 -5.26 14.38 20.38
C SER A 232 -4.24 13.39 20.95
N GLY A 233 -4.55 12.86 22.13
CA GLY A 233 -3.77 11.77 22.75
C GLY A 233 -4.09 10.39 22.18
N ARG A 234 -5.26 10.23 21.54
CA ARG A 234 -5.73 8.94 21.00
C ARG A 234 -5.54 8.81 19.50
N ARG A 235 -5.57 9.92 18.75
CA ARG A 235 -5.50 9.97 17.28
C ARG A 235 -4.30 10.83 16.83
N PRO A 236 -3.15 10.21 16.55
CA PRO A 236 -1.98 10.93 16.05
C PRO A 236 -2.28 11.75 14.79
N GLY A 237 -1.73 12.95 14.71
CA GLY A 237 -1.90 13.86 13.58
C GLY A 237 -3.24 14.60 13.54
N ARG A 238 -4.04 14.55 14.62
CA ARG A 238 -5.34 15.25 14.74
C ARG A 238 -5.46 16.06 16.02
N THR A 239 -6.38 17.02 16.03
CA THR A 239 -6.73 17.77 17.25
C THR A 239 -7.65 16.96 18.17
N ALA A 240 -7.68 17.31 19.45
CA ALA A 240 -8.62 16.74 20.43
C ALA A 240 -10.08 17.14 20.13
N ALA A 241 -10.31 18.35 19.59
CA ALA A 241 -11.66 18.79 19.19
C ALA A 241 -12.28 17.88 18.12
N GLU A 242 -11.50 17.44 17.12
CA GLU A 242 -11.97 16.46 16.13
C GLU A 242 -12.16 15.03 16.70
N GLU A 243 -11.59 14.74 17.87
CA GLU A 243 -11.83 13.48 18.57
C GLU A 243 -13.21 13.48 19.23
N ASP A 244 -13.54 14.57 19.91
CA ASP A 244 -14.80 14.72 20.65
C ASP A 244 -16.02 14.76 19.70
N ASP A 245 -15.89 15.40 18.53
CA ASP A 245 -16.92 15.42 17.49
C ASP A 245 -17.15 14.05 16.81
N ALA A 246 -16.27 13.07 17.03
CA ALA A 246 -16.29 11.76 16.37
C ALA A 246 -16.67 10.59 17.31
N LEU A 247 -17.09 10.87 18.54
CA LEU A 247 -17.66 9.85 19.42
C LEU A 247 -19.02 9.40 18.87
N PRO A 248 -19.33 8.09 18.83
CA PRO A 248 -20.68 7.65 18.53
C PRO A 248 -21.61 8.18 19.61
N VAL A 249 -22.70 8.82 19.21
CA VAL A 249 -23.89 8.95 20.07
C VAL A 249 -24.23 7.52 20.49
N GLU A 250 -24.16 7.19 21.78
CA GLU A 250 -24.67 5.90 22.27
C GLU A 250 -26.12 5.77 21.79
N GLU A 251 -26.38 4.84 20.88
CA GLU A 251 -27.74 4.48 20.52
C GLU A 251 -28.43 3.98 21.80
N PRO A 252 -29.62 4.49 22.15
CA PRO A 252 -30.33 4.01 23.32
C PRO A 252 -30.59 2.51 23.12
N THR A 253 -30.09 1.70 24.05
CA THR A 253 -30.33 0.27 24.06
C THR A 253 -31.84 0.02 24.00
N SER A 254 -32.28 -0.56 22.88
CA SER A 254 -33.68 -0.97 22.73
C SER A 254 -34.04 -1.97 23.83
N PRO A 255 -35.22 -1.86 24.45
CA PRO A 255 -35.59 -2.69 25.59
C PRO A 255 -35.71 -4.16 25.18
N GLU A 256 -35.25 -5.01 26.09
CA GLU A 256 -35.24 -6.47 26.02
C GLU A 256 -36.64 -7.04 25.65
N PRO A 257 -36.73 -8.05 24.76
CA PRO A 257 -38.01 -8.60 24.35
C PRO A 257 -38.65 -9.38 25.50
N ALA A 258 -39.93 -9.10 25.76
CA ALA A 258 -40.73 -9.76 26.78
C ALA A 258 -40.80 -11.30 26.57
N PRO A 259 -40.88 -12.09 27.65
CA PRO A 259 -40.87 -13.54 27.56
C PRO A 259 -42.16 -14.07 26.89
N PRO A 260 -42.10 -15.23 26.22
CA PRO A 260 -43.25 -15.78 25.51
C PRO A 260 -44.34 -16.21 26.50
N LEU A 261 -45.58 -15.85 26.18
CA LEU A 261 -46.77 -16.32 26.85
C LEU A 261 -46.92 -17.83 26.64
N GLU A 262 -46.80 -18.61 27.71
CA GLU A 262 -47.26 -20.00 27.72
C GLU A 262 -48.78 -20.02 27.55
N GLY A 263 -49.25 -20.81 26.59
CA GLY A 263 -50.67 -21.01 26.32
C GLY A 263 -51.02 -22.49 26.19
N GLY A 264 -52.08 -22.87 26.92
CA GLY A 264 -53.07 -23.87 26.50
C GLY A 264 -52.86 -25.29 26.96
#